data_AF-A0A6G8CJC3-F1
#
_entry.id   AF-A0A6G8CJC3-F1
#
_cell.length_a   1.000
_cell.length_b   1.000
_cell.length_c   1.000
_cell.angle_alpha   90.00
_cell.angle_beta   90.00
_cell.angle_gamma   90.00
#
_symmetry.space_group_name_H-M   'P 1'
#
loop_
_entity.id
_entity.type
_entity.pdbx_description
1 polymer ?
#
loop_
_entity_poly.entity_id
_entity_poly.type
_entity_poly.pdbx_seq_one_letter_code
_entity_poly.pdbx_strand_id
1 'polypeptide(L)'
;MGRPDYDEQSLLECKVFKRMLERLHPVPAEALSSLIVKSFPHDFGSYREVCVRYEDTDPVAAGYAFNLERDTPEQWDAIARYELIWFERLNVLNRAVRKGEMAPDEVPAPYRAQQLPALPAEHTFSQLLAAFPL
;
A
#
# COMPACT_ATOMS: atom_id res chain seq x y z
N MET A 1 11.71 17.30 -14.46
CA MET A 1 10.31 17.76 -14.24
C MET A 1 9.63 16.74 -13.33
N GLY A 2 9.64 16.97 -12.01
CA GLY A 2 8.96 16.11 -11.04
C GLY A 2 7.54 16.62 -10.77
N ARG A 3 6.55 15.73 -10.69
CA ARG A 3 5.20 16.13 -10.24
C ARG A 3 5.28 16.52 -8.75
N PRO A 4 4.62 17.61 -8.32
CA PRO A 4 4.65 18.05 -6.92
C PRO A 4 4.24 16.97 -5.92
N ASP A 5 3.35 16.07 -6.34
CA ASP A 5 2.80 14.99 -5.51
C ASP A 5 3.48 13.63 -5.75
N TYR A 6 4.54 13.57 -6.57
CA TYR A 6 5.19 12.29 -6.92
C TYR A 6 5.70 11.53 -5.69
N ASP A 7 6.26 12.25 -4.72
CA ASP A 7 6.86 11.63 -3.54
C ASP A 7 5.79 10.97 -2.63
N GLU A 8 4.66 11.66 -2.44
CA GLU A 8 3.53 11.15 -1.68
C GLU A 8 2.83 9.99 -2.41
N GLN A 9 2.67 10.09 -3.74
CA GLN A 9 2.07 9.04 -4.57
C GLN A 9 2.93 7.77 -4.56
N SER A 10 4.24 7.89 -4.78
CA SER A 10 5.16 6.74 -4.78
C SER A 10 5.17 6.00 -3.43
N LEU A 11 5.12 6.74 -2.31
CA LEU A 11 5.02 6.13 -0.98
C LEU A 11 3.69 5.39 -0.80
N LEU A 12 2.60 5.97 -1.29
CA LEU A 12 1.27 5.37 -1.24
C LEU A 12 1.21 4.06 -2.02
N GLU A 13 1.72 4.09 -3.26
CA GLU A 13 1.76 2.93 -4.14
C GLU A 13 2.57 1.80 -3.50
N CYS A 14 3.76 2.10 -2.95
CA CYS A 14 4.58 1.11 -2.26
C CYS A 14 3.88 0.54 -1.02
N LYS A 15 3.16 1.39 -0.25
CA LYS A 15 2.41 0.94 0.93
C LYS A 15 1.31 -0.06 0.55
N VAL A 16 0.55 0.25 -0.50
CA VAL A 16 -0.54 -0.60 -0.98
C VAL A 16 0.01 -1.88 -1.61
N PHE A 17 1.05 -1.77 -2.41
CA PHE A 17 1.71 -2.91 -3.04
C PHE A 17 2.30 -3.87 -1.99
N LYS A 18 2.97 -3.34 -0.95
CA LYS A 18 3.43 -4.15 0.19
C LYS A 18 2.29 -4.91 0.85
N ARG A 19 1.15 -4.26 1.13
CA ARG A 19 -0.02 -4.91 1.74
C ARG A 19 -0.62 -6.01 0.86
N MET A 20 -0.56 -5.82 -0.45
CA MET A 20 -0.97 -6.83 -1.42
C MET A 20 -0.05 -8.05 -1.37
N LEU A 21 1.27 -7.83 -1.42
CA LEU A 21 2.25 -8.92 -1.32
C LEU A 21 2.15 -9.67 0.00
N GLU A 22 1.95 -8.97 1.13
CA GLU A 22 1.75 -9.60 2.45
C GLU A 22 0.51 -10.50 2.50
N ARG A 23 -0.54 -10.18 1.73
CA ARG A 23 -1.77 -10.98 1.63
C ARG A 23 -1.58 -12.20 0.73
N LEU A 24 -0.94 -12.02 -0.42
CA LEU A 24 -0.80 -13.08 -1.43
C LEU A 24 0.34 -14.05 -1.13
N HIS A 25 1.41 -13.54 -0.49
CA HIS A 25 2.62 -14.27 -0.18
C HIS A 25 3.01 -14.00 1.28
N PRO A 26 2.21 -14.50 2.25
CA PRO A 26 2.49 -14.27 3.67
C PRO A 26 3.90 -14.77 4.02
N VAL A 27 4.61 -13.98 4.83
CA VAL A 27 5.94 -14.36 5.33
C VAL A 27 5.77 -15.62 6.21
N PRO A 28 6.54 -16.70 5.97
CA PRO A 28 6.52 -17.87 6.83
C PRO A 28 6.88 -17.49 8.27
N ALA A 29 6.20 -18.09 9.25
CA ALA A 29 6.35 -17.70 10.66
C ALA A 29 7.76 -17.96 11.21
N GLU A 30 8.46 -18.93 10.62
CA GLU A 30 9.82 -19.34 10.94
C GLU A 30 10.89 -18.55 10.18
N ALA A 31 10.52 -17.80 9.12
CA ALA A 31 11.48 -17.07 8.31
C ALA A 31 11.89 -15.77 9.00
N LEU A 32 13.19 -15.53 9.11
CA LEU A 32 13.76 -14.25 9.54
C LEU A 32 13.71 -13.24 8.38
N SER A 33 12.50 -12.91 7.92
CA SER A 33 12.26 -11.97 6.82
C SER A 33 11.08 -11.02 7.09
N SER A 34 11.05 -9.91 6.34
CA SER A 34 9.97 -8.94 6.39
C SER A 34 9.94 -8.12 5.10
N LEU A 35 8.74 -7.75 4.62
CA LEU A 35 8.63 -6.74 3.58
C LEU A 35 8.86 -5.34 4.16
N ILE A 36 9.64 -4.54 3.46
CA ILE A 36 9.93 -3.15 3.79
C ILE A 36 9.73 -2.27 2.55
N VAL A 37 9.47 -0.98 2.77
CA VAL A 37 9.60 0.03 1.72
C VAL A 37 10.96 0.70 1.89
N LYS A 38 11.81 0.63 0.88
CA LYS A 38 13.13 1.26 0.86
C LYS A 38 13.09 2.49 -0.05
N SER A 39 13.59 3.61 0.46
CA SER A 39 13.69 4.87 -0.29
C SER A 39 15.13 5.10 -0.73
N PHE A 40 15.30 5.49 -1.99
CA PHE A 40 16.57 5.84 -2.62
C PHE A 40 16.52 7.30 -3.05
N PRO A 41 17.27 8.20 -2.39
CA PRO A 41 17.33 9.61 -2.76
C PRO A 41 17.92 9.78 -4.17
N HIS A 42 17.27 10.60 -4.99
CA HIS A 42 17.75 10.99 -6.31
C HIS A 42 17.49 12.49 -6.54
N ASP A 43 18.16 13.09 -7.53
CA ASP A 43 18.11 14.53 -7.85
C ASP A 43 16.70 15.08 -8.17
N PHE A 44 15.71 14.20 -8.38
CA PHE A 44 14.34 14.57 -8.76
C PHE A 44 13.27 14.01 -7.81
N GLY A 45 13.68 13.60 -6.60
CA GLY A 45 12.82 12.97 -5.60
C GLY A 45 13.37 11.61 -5.17
N SER A 46 12.65 10.91 -4.29
CA SER A 46 13.03 9.55 -3.91
C SER A 46 12.35 8.53 -4.81
N TYR A 47 13.13 7.61 -5.38
CA TYR A 47 12.56 6.37 -5.90
C TYR A 47 12.39 5.38 -4.73
N ARG A 48 11.34 4.57 -4.78
CA ARG A 48 10.98 3.66 -3.70
C ARG A 48 10.70 2.27 -4.24
N GLU A 49 11.09 1.29 -3.46
CA GLU A 49 10.85 -0.12 -3.77
C GLU A 49 10.28 -0.84 -2.56
N VAL A 50 9.43 -1.84 -2.84
CA VAL A 50 9.09 -2.84 -1.84
C VAL A 50 10.13 -3.94 -1.92
N CYS A 51 10.85 -4.17 -0.82
CA CYS A 51 11.93 -5.16 -0.75
C CYS A 51 11.62 -6.19 0.33
N VAL A 52 12.16 -7.40 0.16
CA VAL A 52 12.28 -8.36 1.26
C VAL A 52 13.60 -8.09 1.98
N ARG A 53 13.53 -7.74 3.27
CA ARG A 53 14.69 -7.79 4.16
C ARG A 53 14.72 -9.17 4.78
N TYR A 54 15.81 -9.91 4.59
CA TYR A 54 15.99 -11.27 5.09
C TYR A 54 17.39 -11.48 5.65
N GLU A 55 17.52 -12.44 6.56
CA GLU A 55 18.81 -12.97 7.03
C GLU A 55 19.35 -13.97 5.99
N ASP A 56 20.55 -13.75 5.45
CA ASP A 56 21.09 -14.54 4.34
C ASP A 56 21.59 -15.93 4.77
N THR A 57 21.86 -16.09 6.07
CA THR A 57 22.16 -17.38 6.69
C THR A 57 20.91 -18.23 6.98
N ASP A 58 19.71 -17.65 6.85
CA ASP A 58 18.43 -18.36 6.95
C ASP A 58 17.94 -18.79 5.55
N PRO A 59 18.03 -20.10 5.20
CA PRO A 59 17.62 -20.59 3.88
C PRO A 59 16.12 -20.44 3.63
N VAL A 60 15.28 -20.40 4.67
CA VAL A 60 13.83 -20.19 4.53
C VAL A 60 13.56 -18.73 4.16
N ALA A 61 14.24 -17.79 4.82
CA ALA A 61 14.13 -16.37 4.54
C ALA A 61 14.66 -16.01 3.14
N ALA A 62 15.81 -16.57 2.74
CA ALA A 62 16.33 -16.41 1.38
C ALA A 62 15.38 -17.05 0.33
N GLY A 63 14.88 -18.26 0.60
CA GLY A 63 13.90 -18.93 -0.25
C GLY A 63 12.61 -18.11 -0.42
N TYR A 64 12.10 -17.52 0.66
CA TYR A 64 10.95 -16.61 0.62
C TYR A 64 11.22 -15.41 -0.28
N ALA A 65 12.37 -14.75 -0.15
CA ALA A 65 12.72 -13.59 -0.97
C ALA A 65 12.73 -13.93 -2.47
N PHE A 66 13.39 -15.03 -2.85
CA PHE A 66 13.44 -15.47 -4.25
C PHE A 66 12.09 -15.92 -4.80
N ASN A 67 11.28 -16.60 -3.98
CA ASN A 67 9.93 -17.00 -4.37
C ASN A 67 9.04 -15.78 -4.58
N LEU A 68 9.10 -14.79 -3.67
CA LEU A 68 8.32 -13.56 -3.82
C LEU A 68 8.71 -12.81 -5.10
N GLU A 69 10.00 -12.67 -5.39
CA GLU A 69 10.47 -12.02 -6.62
C GLU A 69 9.95 -12.74 -7.87
N ARG A 70 10.07 -14.07 -7.91
CA ARG A 70 9.61 -14.88 -9.04
C ARG A 70 8.10 -14.84 -9.23
N ASP A 71 7.35 -14.90 -8.12
CA ASP A 71 5.91 -15.08 -8.12
C ASP A 71 5.16 -13.74 -7.95
N THR A 72 5.87 -12.60 -8.05
CA THR A 72 5.29 -11.25 -7.95
C THR A 72 4.22 -11.05 -9.03
N PRO A 73 2.98 -10.67 -8.66
CA PRO A 73 1.92 -10.45 -9.63
C PRO A 73 2.20 -9.28 -10.59
N GLU A 74 1.92 -9.48 -11.88
CA GLU A 74 2.02 -8.42 -12.89
C GLU A 74 0.92 -7.35 -12.75
N GLN A 75 -0.19 -7.69 -12.08
CA GLN A 75 -1.37 -6.83 -11.96
C GLN A 75 -1.78 -6.69 -10.50
N TRP A 76 -2.29 -5.51 -10.15
CA TRP A 76 -2.80 -5.22 -8.82
C TRP A 76 -4.15 -5.92 -8.61
N ASP A 77 -4.33 -6.57 -7.46
CA ASP A 77 -5.61 -7.19 -7.13
C ASP A 77 -6.70 -6.15 -6.80
N ALA A 78 -7.93 -6.63 -6.66
CA ALA A 78 -9.09 -5.77 -6.40
C ALA A 78 -8.94 -4.97 -5.09
N ILE A 79 -8.38 -5.58 -4.06
CA ILE A 79 -8.18 -4.95 -2.75
C ILE A 79 -7.14 -3.83 -2.88
N ALA A 80 -6.00 -4.08 -3.53
CA ALA A 80 -4.95 -3.09 -3.72
C ALA A 80 -5.47 -1.87 -4.49
N ARG A 81 -6.22 -2.10 -5.57
CA ARG A 81 -6.85 -1.02 -6.34
C ARG A 81 -7.83 -0.19 -5.50
N TYR A 82 -8.62 -0.85 -4.65
CA TYR A 82 -9.52 -0.16 -3.72
C TYR A 82 -8.74 0.65 -2.69
N GLU A 83 -7.75 0.05 -2.04
CA GLU A 83 -6.93 0.69 -1.01
C GLU A 83 -6.22 1.93 -1.55
N LEU A 84 -5.73 1.88 -2.80
CA LEU A 84 -5.09 3.02 -3.46
C LEU A 84 -6.03 4.23 -3.51
N ILE A 85 -7.23 4.06 -4.06
CA ILE A 85 -8.21 5.15 -4.18
C ILE A 85 -8.69 5.60 -2.80
N TRP A 86 -8.86 4.66 -1.86
CA TRP A 86 -9.22 4.98 -0.48
C TRP A 86 -8.20 5.92 0.18
N PHE A 87 -6.90 5.61 0.04
CA PHE A 87 -5.86 6.47 0.59
C PHE A 87 -5.67 7.78 -0.18
N GLU A 88 -5.85 7.79 -1.50
CA GLU A 88 -5.87 9.03 -2.29
C GLU A 88 -6.97 9.96 -1.79
N ARG A 89 -8.17 9.43 -1.55
CA ARG A 89 -9.28 10.18 -0.98
C ARG A 89 -8.99 10.67 0.43
N LEU A 90 -8.39 9.83 1.27
CA LEU A 90 -7.95 10.23 2.61
C LEU A 90 -6.96 11.41 2.54
N ASN A 91 -6.01 11.38 1.61
CA ASN A 91 -5.03 12.46 1.43
C ASN A 91 -5.71 13.77 0.98
N VAL A 92 -6.67 13.71 0.06
CA VAL A 92 -7.45 14.87 -0.36
C VAL A 92 -8.23 15.47 0.82
N LEU A 93 -8.93 14.64 1.59
CA LEU A 93 -9.69 15.08 2.77
C LEU A 93 -8.77 15.70 3.83
N ASN A 94 -7.63 15.07 4.11
CA ASN A 94 -6.65 15.59 5.06
C ASN A 94 -6.06 16.92 4.60
N ARG A 95 -5.81 17.11 3.29
CA ARG A 95 -5.35 18.37 2.72
C ARG A 95 -6.42 19.47 2.88
N ALA A 96 -7.68 19.17 2.60
CA ALA A 96 -8.78 20.13 2.77
C ALA A 96 -8.93 20.58 4.23
N VAL A 97 -8.88 19.63 5.17
CA VAL A 97 -8.91 19.95 6.61
C VAL A 97 -7.73 20.81 7.04
N ARG A 98 -6.50 20.46 6.61
CA ARG A 98 -5.29 21.24 6.93
C ARG A 98 -5.34 22.67 6.39
N LYS A 99 -6.01 22.89 5.26
CA LYS A 99 -6.21 24.21 4.64
C LYS A 99 -7.37 25.00 5.25
N GLY A 100 -8.17 24.39 6.13
CA GLY A 100 -9.40 25.00 6.66
C GLY A 100 -10.54 25.06 5.65
N GLU A 101 -10.46 24.31 4.55
CA GLU A 101 -11.50 24.21 3.52
C GLU A 101 -12.63 23.24 3.93
N MET A 102 -12.39 22.42 4.95
CA MET A 102 -13.31 21.43 5.50
C MET A 102 -13.10 21.29 7.01
N ALA A 103 -14.17 21.20 7.78
CA ALA A 103 -14.10 20.93 9.21
C ALA A 103 -13.85 19.43 9.49
N PRO A 104 -13.10 19.05 10.55
CA PRO A 104 -12.80 17.64 10.84
C PRO A 104 -14.03 16.73 11.01
N ASP A 105 -15.16 17.28 11.45
CA ASP A 105 -16.44 16.61 11.63
C ASP A 105 -17.24 16.42 10.32
N GLU A 106 -16.88 17.15 9.25
CA GLU A 106 -17.42 16.94 7.90
C GLU A 106 -16.75 15.76 7.18
N VAL A 107 -15.55 15.33 7.62
CA VAL A 107 -14.86 14.15 7.06
C VAL A 107 -15.69 12.89 7.34
N PRO A 108 -16.00 12.04 6.33
CA PRO A 108 -16.77 10.83 6.58
C PRO A 108 -16.10 9.89 7.59
N ALA A 109 -16.91 9.21 8.41
CA ALA A 109 -16.44 8.44 9.57
C ALA A 109 -15.31 7.43 9.27
N PRO A 110 -15.33 6.64 8.17
CA PRO A 110 -14.24 5.71 7.87
C PRO A 110 -12.89 6.41 7.66
N TYR A 111 -12.88 7.56 6.99
CA TYR A 111 -11.68 8.35 6.76
C TYR A 111 -11.20 9.05 8.03
N ARG A 112 -12.13 9.54 8.85
CA ARG A 112 -11.81 10.16 10.15
C ARG A 112 -11.15 9.17 11.10
N ALA A 113 -11.65 7.94 11.16
CA ALA A 113 -11.06 6.85 11.95
C ALA A 113 -9.74 6.31 11.34
N GLN A 114 -9.41 6.70 10.10
CA GLN A 114 -8.30 6.17 9.32
C GLN A 114 -8.30 4.64 9.24
N GLN A 115 -9.49 4.04 9.27
CA GLN A 115 -9.67 2.60 9.31
C GLN A 115 -10.12 2.11 7.94
N LEU A 116 -9.24 1.33 7.30
CA LEU A 116 -9.62 0.59 6.10
C LEU A 116 -10.73 -0.42 6.45
N PRO A 117 -11.77 -0.54 5.60
CA PRO A 117 -12.76 -1.60 5.77
C PRO A 117 -12.10 -2.97 5.62
N ALA A 118 -12.68 -3.99 6.26
CA ALA A 118 -12.28 -5.37 6.05
C ALA A 118 -12.77 -5.84 4.67
N LEU A 119 -11.88 -5.78 3.68
CA LEU A 119 -12.22 -6.06 2.28
C LEU A 119 -12.16 -7.57 2.01
N PRO A 120 -13.24 -8.18 1.48
CA PRO A 120 -13.26 -9.59 1.10
C PRO A 120 -12.40 -9.87 -0.14
N ALA A 121 -11.54 -10.90 -0.08
CA ALA A 121 -10.58 -11.23 -1.14
C ALA A 121 -11.22 -11.82 -2.40
N GLU A 122 -12.41 -12.42 -2.27
CA GLU A 122 -13.17 -13.02 -3.35
C GLU A 122 -13.96 -12.00 -4.19
N HIS A 123 -14.04 -10.75 -3.74
CA HIS A 123 -14.78 -9.71 -4.46
C HIS A 123 -13.94 -9.07 -5.56
N THR A 124 -14.56 -8.86 -6.71
CA THR A 124 -14.01 -8.01 -7.78
C THR A 124 -13.98 -6.55 -7.33
N PHE A 125 -13.16 -5.73 -7.99
CA PHE A 125 -13.05 -4.31 -7.70
C PHE A 125 -14.41 -3.58 -7.76
N SER A 126 -15.26 -3.90 -8.74
CA SER A 126 -16.60 -3.32 -8.86
C SER A 126 -17.52 -3.71 -7.70
N GLN A 127 -17.44 -4.97 -7.22
CA GLN A 127 -18.22 -5.41 -6.07
C GLN A 127 -17.73 -4.76 -4.77
N LEU A 128 -16.42 -4.54 -4.62
CA LEU A 128 -15.86 -3.79 -3.49
C LEU A 128 -16.38 -2.36 -3.45
N LEU A 129 -16.41 -1.65 -4.59
CA LEU A 129 -16.95 -0.29 -4.67
C LEU A 129 -18.45 -0.22 -4.36
N ALA A 130 -19.21 -1.26 -4.74
CA ALA A 130 -20.63 -1.33 -4.42
C ALA A 130 -20.90 -1.59 -2.93
N ALA A 131 -20.10 -2.47 -2.30
CA ALA A 131 -20.24 -2.82 -0.89
C ALA A 131 -19.64 -1.78 0.06
N PHE A 132 -18.56 -1.13 -0.35
CA PHE A 132 -17.82 -0.12 0.40
C PHE A 132 -17.65 1.15 -0.44
N PRO A 133 -18.67 2.02 -0.52
CA PRO A 133 -18.56 3.25 -1.31
C PRO A 133 -17.46 4.15 -0.76
N LEU A 134 -16.61 4.66 -1.67
CA LEU A 134 -15.58 5.63 -1.36
C LEU A 134 -16.19 7.02 -1.23
#